data_AF-A0A3D4U7Y0-F1
#
_entry.id   AF-A0A3D4U7Y0-F1
#
_cell.length_a   1.000
_cell.length_b   1.000
_cell.length_c   1.000
_cell.angle_alpha   90.00
_cell.angle_beta   90.00
_cell.angle_gamma   90.00
#
_symmetry.space_group_name_H-M   'P 1'
#
loop_
_entity.id
_entity.type
_entity.pdbx_description
1 polymer ?
#
loop_
_entity_poly.entity_id
_entity_poly.type
_entity_poly.pdbx_seq_one_letter_code
_entity_poly.pdbx_strand_id
1 'polypeptide(L)' 'MPEASVQVLVESAVELGQPAVKIDEIRAMVRDLTCTVIADKVVFQGILHKQIFFVREDGLVAHQAEDVRFA' A
#
# COMPACT_ATOMS: atom_id res chain seq x y z
N MET A 1 15.76 23.73 -14.85
CA MET A 1 16.04 22.39 -14.29
C MET A 1 14.89 21.51 -14.74
N PRO A 2 15.08 20.47 -15.56
CA PRO A 2 13.99 19.55 -15.87
C PRO A 2 13.61 18.79 -14.59
N GLU A 3 12.33 18.74 -14.26
CA GLU A 3 11.82 17.86 -13.20
C GLU A 3 11.94 16.41 -13.69
N ALA A 4 12.71 15.59 -12.97
CA ALA A 4 12.77 14.15 -13.22
C ALA A 4 11.71 13.48 -12.35
N SER A 5 10.74 12.82 -12.97
CA SER A 5 9.77 11.97 -12.29
C SER A 5 10.18 10.50 -12.42
N VAL A 6 10.13 9.77 -11.31
CA VAL A 6 10.34 8.32 -11.27
C VAL A 6 9.04 7.68 -10.80
N GLN A 7 8.58 6.68 -11.54
CA GLN A 7 7.43 5.86 -11.16
C GLN A 7 7.93 4.47 -10.77
N VAL A 8 7.49 3.99 -9.60
CA VAL A 8 7.77 2.64 -9.11
C VAL A 8 6.45 1.91 -8.90
N LEU A 9 6.37 0.67 -9.37
CA LEU A 9 5.24 -0.21 -9.11
C LEU A 9 5.57 -1.11 -7.93
N VAL A 10 4.73 -1.08 -6.89
CA VAL A 10 4.83 -1.95 -5.72
C VAL A 10 3.61 -2.88 -5.74
N GLU A 11 3.85 -4.17 -5.93
CA GLU A 11 2.81 -5.19 -5.99
C GLU A 11 2.88 -6.09 -4.75
N SER A 12 1.71 -6.42 -4.20
CA SER A 12 1.59 -7.41 -3.13
C SER A 12 0.23 -8.10 -3.20
N ALA A 13 0.18 -9.34 -2.69
CA ALA A 13 -1.05 -10.10 -2.51
C ALA A 13 -1.23 -10.42 -1.04
N VAL A 14 -2.47 -10.27 -0.55
CA VAL A 14 -2.84 -10.58 0.83
C VAL A 14 -4.12 -11.39 0.83
N GLU A 15 -4.18 -12.39 1.71
CA GLU A 15 -5.41 -13.13 1.98
C GLU A 15 -6.24 -12.38 3.01
N LEU A 16 -7.55 -12.26 2.75
CA LEU A 16 -8.47 -11.71 3.75
C LEU A 16 -8.68 -12.74 4.86
N GLY A 17 -8.64 -12.29 6.12
CA GLY A 17 -8.84 -13.17 7.27
C GLY A 17 -10.27 -13.70 7.40
N GLN A 18 -11.20 -13.21 6.57
CA GLN A 18 -12.60 -13.66 6.50
C GLN A 18 -13.04 -13.71 5.04
N PRO A 19 -13.90 -14.67 4.65
CA PRO A 19 -14.47 -14.72 3.31
C PRO A 19 -15.19 -13.41 2.96
N ALA A 20 -14.96 -12.93 1.74
CA ALA A 20 -15.55 -11.73 1.22
C ALA A 20 -16.35 -12.03 -0.04
N VAL A 21 -17.54 -11.43 -0.14
CA VAL A 21 -18.36 -11.45 -1.36
C VAL A 21 -17.81 -10.43 -2.36
N LYS A 22 -17.35 -9.28 -1.88
CA LYS A 22 -16.71 -8.24 -2.70
C LYS A 22 -15.77 -7.37 -1.86
N ILE A 23 -14.79 -6.77 -2.55
CA ILE A 23 -14.07 -5.60 -2.05
C ILE A 23 -14.91 -4.35 -2.34
N ASP A 24 -15.04 -3.47 -1.36
CA ASP A 24 -15.80 -2.23 -1.52
C ASP A 24 -14.86 -1.04 -1.78
N GLU A 25 -13.78 -0.93 -1.01
CA GLU A 25 -12.80 0.14 -1.14
C GLU A 25 -11.42 -0.32 -0.64
N ILE A 26 -10.35 0.12 -1.29
CA ILE A 26 -9.00 0.03 -0.73
C ILE A 26 -8.44 1.45 -0.61
N ARG A 27 -8.14 1.86 0.62
CA ARG A 27 -7.49 3.14 0.90
C ARG A 27 -6.00 2.92 1.12
N ALA A 28 -5.16 3.52 0.29
CA ALA A 28 -3.71 3.40 0.40
C ALA A 28 -3.08 4.72 0.87
N MET A 29 -2.06 4.62 1.72
CA MET A 29 -1.27 5.74 2.22
C MET A 29 0.21 5.33 2.33
N VAL A 30 1.11 6.19 1.88
CA VAL A 30 2.54 6.03 2.18
C VAL A 30 2.79 6.54 3.60
N ARG A 31 3.40 5.71 4.43
CA ARG A 31 3.79 6.00 5.82
C ARG A 31 5.29 5.82 5.99
N ASP A 32 5.83 6.47 7.00
CA ASP A 32 7.24 6.35 7.41
C ASP A 32 8.24 6.55 6.26
N LEU A 33 7.92 7.49 5.36
CA LEU A 33 8.76 7.81 4.21
C LEU A 33 10.06 8.47 4.66
N THR A 34 11.17 7.84 4.32
CA THR A 34 12.52 8.37 4.50
C THR A 34 13.19 8.51 3.15
N CYS A 35 14.09 9.49 3.05
CA CYS A 35 14.86 9.76 1.85
C CYS A 35 16.33 9.84 2.23
N THR A 36 17.16 9.04 1.56
CA THR A 36 18.62 9.07 1.74
C THR A 36 19.27 9.37 0.40
N VAL A 37 20.12 10.40 0.38
CA VAL A 37 20.96 10.72 -0.76
C VAL A 37 22.29 10.01 -0.59
N ILE A 38 22.64 9.16 -1.55
CA ILE A 38 23.96 8.54 -1.69
C ILE A 38 24.61 9.04 -2.98
N ALA A 39 25.89 8.72 -3.23
CA ALA A 39 26.57 9.17 -4.44
C ALA A 39 25.75 8.82 -5.70
N ASP A 40 25.38 9.84 -6.46
CA ASP A 40 24.60 9.79 -7.71
C ASP A 40 23.21 9.12 -7.62
N LYS A 41 22.67 8.91 -6.42
CA LYS A 41 21.36 8.27 -6.23
C LYS A 41 20.59 8.84 -5.05
N VAL A 42 19.28 8.91 -5.21
CA VAL A 42 18.33 9.15 -4.12
C VAL A 42 17.56 7.86 -3.88
N VAL A 43 17.49 7.41 -2.62
CA VAL A 43 16.77 6.20 -2.20
C VAL A 43 15.60 6.61 -1.31
N PHE A 44 14.40 6.14 -1.65
CA PHE A 44 13.18 6.38 -0.88
C PHE A 44 12.72 5.09 -0.24
N GLN A 45 12.59 5.06 1.08
CA GLN A 45 12.14 3.89 1.81
C GLN A 45 10.89 4.23 2.59
N GLY A 46 9.94 3.31 2.67
CA GLY A 46 8.71 3.54 3.42
C GLY A 46 7.81 2.32 3.48
N ILE A 47 6.59 2.57 3.95
CA ILE A 47 5.52 1.56 4.05
C ILE A 47 4.34 2.04 3.22
N LEU A 48 3.90 1.24 2.26
CA LEU A 48 2.59 1.36 1.65
C LEU A 48 1.56 0.67 2.56
N HIS A 49 0.86 1.47 3.36
CA HIS A 49 -0.22 1.00 4.21
C HIS A 49 -1.54 1.00 3.43
N LYS A 50 -2.19 -0.15 3.35
CA LYS A 50 -3.49 -0.34 2.70
C LYS A 50 -4.53 -0.71 3.75
N GLN A 51 -5.64 0.00 3.76
CA GLN A 51 -6.84 -0.37 4.49
C GLN A 51 -7.87 -0.89 3.50
N ILE A 52 -8.14 -2.19 3.57
CA ILE A 52 -9.06 -2.90 2.68
C ILE A 52 -10.41 -3.00 3.39
N PHE A 53 -11.46 -2.46 2.77
CA PHE A 53 -12.85 -2.55 3.22
C PHE A 53 -13.60 -3.53 2.31
N PHE A 54 -14.31 -4.48 2.90
CA PHE A 54 -14.96 -5.55 2.17
C PHE A 54 -16.28 -5.98 2.82
N VAL A 55 -17.16 -6.55 2.00
CA VAL A 55 -18.45 -7.10 2.45
C VAL A 55 -18.29 -8.60 2.64
N ARG A 56 -18.62 -9.08 3.83
CA ARG A 56 -18.60 -10.51 4.18
C ARG A 56 -19.85 -11.23 3.68
N GLU A 57 -19.84 -12.56 3.77
CA GLU A 57 -20.97 -13.41 3.39
C GLU A 57 -22.24 -13.18 4.23
N ASP A 58 -22.10 -12.69 5.46
CA ASP A 58 -23.23 -12.29 6.33
C ASP A 58 -23.80 -10.90 6.02
N GLY A 59 -23.26 -10.23 4.98
CA GLY A 59 -23.67 -8.90 4.56
C GLY A 59 -23.09 -7.75 5.41
N LEU A 60 -22.29 -8.05 6.43
CA LEU A 60 -21.63 -7.03 7.25
C LEU A 60 -20.34 -6.52 6.58
N VAL A 61 -20.01 -5.26 6.84
CA VAL A 61 -18.76 -4.64 6.41
C VAL A 61 -17.67 -4.93 7.43
N ALA A 62 -16.52 -5.39 6.94
CA ALA A 62 -15.30 -5.58 7.71
C ALA A 62 -14.14 -4.83 7.06
N HIS A 63 -13.03 -4.70 7.80
CA HIS A 63 -11.82 -4.09 7.28
C HIS A 63 -10.56 -4.82 7.74
N GLN A 64 -9.54 -4.84 6.88
CA GLN A 64 -8.23 -5.45 7.13
C GLN A 64 -7.12 -4.51 6.66
N ALA A 65 -6.07 -4.37 7.46
CA ALA A 65 -4.89 -3.60 7.09
C ALA A 65 -3.81 -4.51 6.49
N GLU A 66 -3.02 -3.97 5.58
CA GLU A 66 -1.80 -4.57 5.04
C GLU A 66 -0.70 -3.51 4.95
N ASP A 67 0.49 -3.84 5.43
CA ASP A 67 1.68 -2.99 5.34
C ASP A 67 2.71 -3.62 4.40
N VAL A 68 3.06 -2.91 3.32
CA VAL A 68 4.05 -3.36 2.34
C VAL A 68 5.27 -2.43 2.38
N ARG A 69 6.44 -2.97 2.71
CA ARG A 69 7.69 -2.18 2.72
C ARG A 69 8.24 -2.02 1.30
N PHE A 70 8.71 -0.82 0.95
CA PHE A 70 9.40 -0.53 -0.30
C PHE A 70 10.69 0.28 -0.06
N ALA A 71 11.64 0.20 -1.01
CA ALA A 71 12.94 0.87 -0.99
C ALA A 71 13.48 1.11 -2.42
#